data_AF-A0A939FDD8-F1
#
_entry.id   AF-A0A939FDD8-F1
#
_cell.length_a   1.000
_cell.length_b   1.000
_cell.length_c   1.000
_cell.angle_alpha   90.00
_cell.angle_beta   90.00
_cell.angle_gamma   90.00
#
_symmetry.space_group_name_H-M   'P 1'
#
loop_
_entity.id
_entity.type
_entity.pdbx_description
1 polymer ?
#
loop_
_entity_poly.entity_id
_entity_poly.type
_entity_poly.pdbx_seq_one_letter_code
_entity_poly.pdbx_strand_id
1 'polypeptide(L)'
;MRSLELHHDVGAYALGVLGEADAFRFEDHLVDCPYCAALLGEFGRVEEHLAAYARSTPAAREPVVPDGGRLLHRLLGRLEAGHRTGRRRRLALVAAAAVLAAGGSFAVVRSDAGGAPGTERWAGTDPTTGVSAVVAAEPAAWGTEVGLDVRDAARGDTCVLVAVGRAGEEETVA
;
A
#
# COMPACT_ATOMS: atom_id res chain seq x y z
N MET A 1 19.72 -26.98 -2.98
CA MET A 1 18.64 -26.12 -3.55
C MET A 1 17.79 -26.98 -4.45
N ARG A 2 16.51 -26.66 -4.61
CA ARG A 2 15.61 -27.47 -5.44
C ARG A 2 15.84 -27.12 -6.92
N SER A 3 15.82 -28.11 -7.82
CA SER A 3 16.01 -27.91 -9.27
C SER A 3 15.05 -26.86 -9.88
N LEU A 4 13.88 -26.65 -9.26
CA LEU A 4 12.94 -25.60 -9.68
C LEU A 4 13.47 -24.17 -9.46
N GLU A 5 14.24 -23.94 -8.39
CA GLU A 5 14.85 -22.63 -8.08
C GLU A 5 15.91 -22.30 -9.14
N LEU A 6 16.72 -23.28 -9.52
CA LEU A 6 17.75 -23.12 -10.57
C LEU A 6 17.17 -22.86 -11.97
N HIS A 7 15.99 -23.39 -12.31
CA HIS A 7 15.36 -23.11 -13.60
C HIS A 7 14.84 -21.68 -13.72
N HIS A 8 14.46 -21.06 -12.60
CA HIS A 8 14.04 -19.66 -12.57
C HIS A 8 15.23 -18.71 -12.80
N ASP A 9 16.45 -19.13 -12.41
CA ASP A 9 17.65 -18.30 -12.47
C ASP A 9 18.23 -18.14 -13.88
N VAL A 10 17.73 -18.88 -14.88
CA VAL A 10 18.21 -18.81 -16.28
C VAL A 10 18.21 -17.36 -16.80
N GLY A 11 17.14 -16.60 -16.56
CA GLY A 11 17.03 -15.22 -17.03
C GLY A 11 17.97 -14.27 -16.28
N ALA A 12 18.18 -14.48 -14.98
CA ALA A 12 19.11 -13.70 -14.18
C ALA A 12 20.58 -13.98 -14.58
N TYR A 13 20.89 -15.24 -14.91
CA TYR A 13 22.18 -15.65 -15.45
C TYR A 13 22.45 -15.04 -16.82
N ALA A 14 21.48 -15.14 -17.75
CA ALA A 14 21.54 -14.55 -19.10
C ALA A 14 21.86 -13.04 -19.06
N LEU A 15 21.16 -12.30 -18.19
CA LEU A 15 21.36 -10.86 -18.03
C LEU A 15 22.61 -10.48 -17.21
N GLY A 16 23.36 -11.46 -16.69
CA GLY A 16 24.56 -11.21 -15.88
C GLY A 16 24.29 -10.54 -14.53
N VAL A 17 23.07 -10.65 -14.00
CA VAL A 17 22.66 -10.06 -12.69
C VAL A 17 22.70 -11.06 -11.54
N LEU A 18 22.97 -12.33 -11.84
CA LEU A 18 23.10 -13.38 -10.84
C LEU A 18 24.43 -13.23 -10.08
N GLY A 19 24.41 -13.39 -8.75
CA GLY A 19 25.61 -13.31 -7.92
C GLY A 19 26.60 -14.44 -8.24
N GLU A 20 27.90 -14.20 -8.03
CA GLU A 20 28.98 -15.13 -8.39
C GLU A 20 28.78 -16.57 -7.85
N ALA A 21 28.36 -16.69 -6.59
CA ALA A 21 28.13 -17.98 -5.95
C ALA A 21 26.94 -18.75 -6.55
N ASP A 22 25.92 -18.03 -7.04
CA ASP A 22 24.73 -18.62 -7.63
C ASP A 22 24.96 -18.93 -9.11
N ALA A 23 25.72 -18.10 -9.82
CA ALA A 23 26.18 -18.35 -11.18
C ALA A 23 26.97 -19.66 -11.27
N PHE A 24 27.93 -19.88 -10.36
CA PHE A 24 28.72 -21.12 -10.35
C PHE A 24 27.84 -22.38 -10.16
N ARG A 25 26.82 -22.29 -9.29
CA ARG A 25 25.89 -23.41 -9.05
C ARG A 25 24.96 -23.65 -10.24
N PHE A 26 24.57 -22.58 -10.92
CA PHE A 26 23.77 -22.66 -12.12
C PHE A 26 24.56 -23.25 -13.30
N GLU A 27 25.86 -22.93 -13.43
CA GLU A 27 26.76 -23.53 -14.41
C GLU A 27 26.94 -25.04 -14.22
N ASP A 28 27.05 -25.51 -12.98
CA ASP A 28 27.06 -26.94 -12.66
C ASP A 28 25.75 -27.63 -13.12
N HIS A 29 24.60 -27.01 -12.86
CA HIS A 29 23.30 -27.50 -13.32
C HIS A 29 23.13 -27.46 -14.85
N LEU A 30 23.72 -26.47 -15.54
CA LEU A 30 23.64 -26.32 -16.99
C LEU A 30 24.24 -27.52 -17.73
N VAL A 31 25.26 -28.17 -17.16
CA VAL A 31 25.90 -29.36 -17.77
C VAL A 31 24.91 -30.52 -17.90
N ASP A 32 24.01 -30.69 -16.93
CA ASP A 32 23.09 -31.82 -16.85
C ASP A 32 21.65 -31.49 -17.28
N CYS A 33 21.33 -30.23 -17.59
CA CYS A 33 19.98 -29.79 -17.91
C CYS A 33 19.83 -29.22 -19.33
N PRO A 34 19.37 -30.04 -20.32
CA PRO A 34 19.19 -29.57 -21.69
C PRO A 34 18.07 -28.52 -21.82
N TYR A 35 17.10 -28.51 -20.90
CA TYR A 35 16.05 -27.50 -20.87
C TYR A 35 16.60 -26.11 -20.58
N CYS A 36 17.44 -25.96 -19.55
CA CYS A 36 18.09 -24.69 -19.22
C CYS A 36 19.04 -24.23 -20.33
N ALA A 37 19.76 -25.15 -20.98
CA ALA A 37 20.62 -24.81 -22.12
C ALA A 37 19.83 -24.28 -23.32
N ALA A 38 18.69 -24.90 -23.65
CA ALA A 38 17.81 -24.42 -24.71
C ALA A 38 17.23 -23.04 -24.38
N LEU A 39 16.72 -22.87 -23.16
CA LEU A 39 16.12 -21.62 -22.70
C LEU A 39 17.16 -20.47 -22.68
N LEU A 40 18.40 -20.74 -22.26
CA LEU A 40 19.50 -19.78 -22.32
C LEU A 40 19.78 -19.32 -23.77
N GLY A 41 19.72 -20.25 -24.73
CA GLY A 41 19.85 -19.91 -26.15
C GLY A 41 18.71 -19.01 -26.68
N GLU A 42 17.49 -19.17 -26.17
CA GLU A 42 16.35 -18.32 -26.53
C GLU A 42 16.52 -16.88 -26.01
N PHE A 43 17.16 -16.71 -24.85
CA PHE A 43 17.41 -15.38 -24.25
C PHE A 43 18.37 -14.50 -25.04
N GLY A 44 19.21 -15.07 -25.92
CA GLY A 44 20.14 -14.27 -26.74
C GLY A 44 19.46 -13.18 -27.59
N ARG A 45 18.24 -13.44 -28.10
CA ARG A 45 17.46 -12.41 -28.84
C ARG A 45 16.94 -11.30 -27.91
N VAL A 46 16.61 -11.65 -26.67
CA VAL A 46 16.15 -10.70 -25.65
C VAL A 46 17.30 -9.82 -25.21
N GLU A 47 18.47 -10.39 -24.94
CA GLU A 47 19.70 -9.66 -24.62
C GLU A 47 20.08 -8.68 -25.73
N GLU A 48 20.04 -9.10 -27.00
CA GLU A 48 20.34 -8.23 -28.14
C GLU A 48 19.39 -7.03 -28.20
N HIS A 49 18.09 -7.27 -28.00
CA HIS A 49 17.08 -6.22 -28.00
C HIS A 49 17.24 -5.26 -26.82
N LEU A 50 17.50 -5.78 -25.62
CA LEU A 50 17.76 -4.98 -24.43
C LEU A 50 19.06 -4.17 -24.58
N ALA A 51 20.10 -4.75 -25.18
CA ALA A 51 21.35 -4.05 -25.46
C ALA A 51 21.16 -2.94 -26.51
N ALA A 52 20.33 -3.16 -27.54
CA ALA A 52 19.94 -2.13 -28.49
C ALA A 52 19.19 -0.99 -27.81
N TYR A 53 18.21 -1.32 -26.95
CA TYR A 53 17.47 -0.35 -26.15
C TYR A 53 18.38 0.46 -25.21
N ALA A 54 19.31 -0.21 -24.52
CA ALA A 54 20.26 0.43 -23.62
C ALA A 54 21.19 1.41 -24.35
N ARG A 55 21.57 1.13 -25.60
CA ARG A 55 22.35 2.06 -26.44
C ARG A 55 21.53 3.23 -26.96
N SER A 56 20.26 3.02 -27.30
CA SER A 56 19.38 4.07 -27.84
C SER A 56 18.81 5.00 -26.79
N THR A 57 18.79 4.56 -25.53
CA THR A 57 18.31 5.35 -24.41
C THR A 57 19.51 6.04 -23.76
N PRO A 58 19.52 7.38 -23.58
CA PRO A 58 20.51 8.03 -22.74
C PRO A 58 20.53 7.32 -21.39
N ALA A 59 21.71 7.02 -20.83
CA ALA A 59 21.84 6.34 -19.53
C ALA A 59 20.77 6.90 -18.59
N ALA A 60 19.74 6.09 -18.33
CA ALA A 60 18.65 6.50 -17.48
C ALA A 60 19.33 6.96 -16.20
N ARG A 61 19.02 8.18 -15.74
CA ARG A 61 19.39 8.64 -14.40
C ARG A 61 19.21 7.45 -13.48
N GLU A 62 20.26 7.13 -12.72
CA GLU A 62 20.32 6.05 -11.74
C GLU A 62 18.90 5.68 -11.34
N PRO A 63 18.41 4.47 -11.66
CA PRO A 63 17.03 4.12 -11.36
C PRO A 63 16.85 4.46 -9.88
N VAL A 64 15.94 5.38 -9.60
CA VAL A 64 15.56 5.69 -8.23
C VAL A 64 14.88 4.41 -7.76
N VAL A 65 15.67 3.47 -7.27
CA VAL A 65 15.18 2.30 -6.55
C VAL A 65 14.55 2.93 -5.32
N PRO A 66 13.20 2.96 -5.22
CA PRO A 66 12.59 3.40 -3.98
C PRO A 66 13.18 2.48 -2.92
N ASP A 67 13.72 3.05 -1.85
CA ASP A 67 14.25 2.31 -0.70
C ASP A 67 13.11 1.44 -0.13
N GLY A 68 12.89 0.26 -0.71
CA GLY A 68 11.73 -0.60 -0.45
C GLY A 68 11.72 -1.05 1.00
N GLY A 69 12.93 -1.19 1.57
CA GLY A 69 13.14 -1.43 2.99
C GLY A 69 12.54 -0.32 3.87
N ARG A 70 12.66 0.96 3.51
CA ARG A 70 12.08 2.07 4.30
C ARG A 70 10.57 2.11 4.21
N LEU A 71 10.00 1.83 3.04
CA LEU A 71 8.54 1.77 2.86
C LEU A 71 7.94 0.62 3.67
N LEU A 72 8.56 -0.57 3.59
CA LEU A 72 8.19 -1.74 4.38
C LEU A 72 8.30 -1.45 5.88
N HIS A 73 9.41 -0.87 6.34
CA HIS A 73 9.60 -0.55 7.76
C HIS A 73 8.57 0.47 8.26
N ARG A 74 8.19 1.45 7.42
CA ARG A 74 7.12 2.40 7.71
C ARG A 74 5.75 1.72 7.82
N LEU A 75 5.44 0.76 6.94
CA LEU A 75 4.19 0.00 6.99
C LEU A 75 4.11 -0.90 8.22
N LEU A 76 5.19 -1.62 8.55
CA LEU A 76 5.29 -2.44 9.76
C LEU A 76 5.15 -1.57 11.03
N GLY A 77 5.81 -0.41 11.07
CA GLY A 77 5.66 0.54 12.17
C GLY A 77 4.23 1.05 12.37
N ARG A 78 3.45 1.21 11.29
CA ARG A 78 2.02 1.59 11.38
C ARG A 78 1.17 0.47 12.00
N LEU A 79 1.45 -0.79 11.68
CA LEU A 79 0.74 -1.93 12.28
C LEU A 79 1.00 -2.03 13.80
N GLU A 80 2.25 -1.85 14.21
CA GLU A 80 2.62 -1.85 15.63
C GLU A 80 2.01 -0.69 16.42
N ALA A 81 1.92 0.49 15.81
CA ALA A 81 1.28 1.66 16.41
C ALA A 81 -0.23 1.45 16.60
N GLY A 82 -0.90 0.81 15.64
CA GLY A 82 -2.33 0.46 15.70
C GLY A 82 -2.65 -0.54 16.81
N HIS A 83 -1.79 -1.54 17.04
CA HIS A 83 -1.99 -2.51 18.11
C HIS A 83 -1.87 -1.89 19.51
N ARG A 84 -0.95 -0.95 19.71
CA ARG A 84 -0.76 -0.27 21.00
C ARG A 84 -1.97 0.61 21.38
N THR A 85 -2.52 1.36 20.43
CA THR A 85 -3.69 2.21 20.65
C THR A 85 -4.96 1.37 20.82
N GLY A 86 -5.13 0.31 20.02
CA GLY A 86 -6.23 -0.63 20.15
C GLY A 86 -6.26 -1.35 21.50
N ARG A 87 -5.11 -1.82 21.99
CA ARG A 87 -5.02 -2.48 23.30
C ARG A 87 -5.36 -1.53 24.45
N ARG A 88 -4.89 -0.28 24.42
CA ARG A 88 -5.22 0.74 25.44
C ARG A 88 -6.71 1.09 25.43
N ARG A 89 -7.31 1.25 24.25
CA ARG A 89 -8.76 1.51 24.11
C ARG A 89 -9.59 0.32 24.61
N ARG A 90 -9.20 -0.91 24.27
CA ARG A 90 -9.88 -2.13 24.77
C ARG A 90 -9.79 -2.24 26.29
N LEU A 91 -8.63 -1.99 26.88
CA LEU A 91 -8.47 -2.00 28.34
C LEU A 91 -9.30 -0.89 29.01
N ALA A 92 -9.36 0.30 28.42
CA ALA A 92 -10.21 1.39 28.90
C ALA A 92 -11.71 1.04 28.80
N LEU A 93 -12.15 0.39 27.71
CA LEU A 93 -13.54 -0.07 27.54
C LEU A 93 -13.89 -1.19 28.53
N VAL A 94 -12.97 -2.13 28.79
CA VAL A 94 -13.16 -3.18 29.81
C VAL A 94 -13.23 -2.58 31.21
N ALA A 95 -12.38 -1.61 31.53
CA ALA A 95 -12.44 -0.88 32.80
C ALA A 95 -13.75 -0.09 32.95
N ALA A 96 -14.19 0.61 31.89
CA ALA A 96 -15.46 1.32 31.88
C ALA A 96 -16.65 0.37 32.04
N ALA A 97 -16.65 -0.79 31.36
CA ALA A 97 -17.67 -1.82 31.50
C ALA A 97 -17.68 -2.40 32.93
N ALA A 98 -16.52 -2.60 33.56
CA ALA A 98 -16.44 -3.04 34.94
C ALA A 98 -16.99 -1.99 35.93
N VAL A 99 -16.74 -0.70 35.69
CA VAL A 99 -17.32 0.40 36.48
C VAL A 99 -18.83 0.49 36.29
N LEU A 100 -19.34 0.35 35.07
CA LEU A 100 -20.78 0.33 34.78
C LEU A 100 -21.49 -0.91 35.35
N ALA A 101 -20.80 -2.05 35.42
CA ALA A 101 -21.34 -3.27 36.04
C ALA A 101 -21.33 -3.22 37.58
N ALA A 102 -20.36 -2.51 38.18
CA ALA A 102 -20.28 -2.33 39.63
C ALA A 102 -21.11 -1.14 40.15
N GLY A 103 -21.26 -0.10 39.34
CA GLY A 103 -22.06 1.10 39.64
C GLY A 103 -23.45 0.99 39.01
N GLY A 104 -24.38 0.41 39.75
CA GLY A 104 -25.77 0.23 39.30
C GLY A 104 -26.43 1.50 38.74
N SER A 105 -27.08 1.33 37.60
CA SER A 105 -28.41 1.88 37.28
C SER A 105 -28.64 3.39 37.43
N PHE A 106 -27.80 4.31 36.96
CA PHE A 106 -28.27 5.68 36.70
C PHE A 106 -27.59 6.34 35.49
N ALA A 107 -28.44 6.97 34.67
CA ALA A 107 -28.16 7.93 33.60
C ALA A 107 -27.62 7.37 32.25
N VAL A 108 -28.54 6.86 31.43
CA VAL A 108 -28.39 6.92 29.96
C VAL A 108 -28.54 8.39 29.55
N VAL A 109 -27.46 9.17 29.56
CA VAL A 109 -27.41 10.44 28.84
C VAL A 109 -27.10 10.11 27.39
N ARG A 110 -28.16 10.05 26.59
CA ARG A 110 -28.09 9.96 25.14
C ARG A 110 -27.62 11.31 24.61
N SER A 111 -26.34 11.42 24.25
CA SER A 111 -25.86 12.53 23.43
C SER A 111 -26.31 12.27 21.99
N ASP A 112 -27.51 12.71 21.65
CA ASP A 112 -27.94 12.85 20.26
C ASP A 112 -27.16 14.01 19.63
N ALA A 113 -25.99 13.72 19.07
CA ALA A 113 -25.46 14.53 17.99
C ALA A 113 -26.33 14.21 16.76
N GLY A 114 -27.30 15.08 16.48
CA GLY A 114 -28.26 14.92 15.41
C GLY A 114 -27.59 14.77 14.04
N GLY A 115 -27.53 13.53 13.55
CA GLY A 115 -27.41 13.18 12.15
C GLY A 115 -28.63 12.34 11.77
N ALA A 116 -29.17 12.54 10.57
CA ALA A 116 -30.23 11.68 10.06
C ALA A 116 -29.75 10.21 10.07
N PRO A 117 -30.62 9.23 10.35
CA PRO A 117 -30.23 7.82 10.32
C PRO A 117 -29.72 7.47 8.92
N GLY A 118 -28.43 7.17 8.82
CA GLY A 118 -27.75 6.83 7.56
C GLY A 118 -26.63 7.78 7.15
N THR A 119 -26.54 9.00 7.72
CA THR A 119 -25.46 9.93 7.36
C THR A 119 -24.16 9.58 8.11
N GLU A 120 -23.11 9.20 7.38
CA GLU A 120 -21.76 9.04 7.90
C GLU A 120 -20.95 10.32 7.66
N ARG A 121 -20.15 10.76 8.65
CA ARG A 121 -19.39 12.01 8.57
C ARG A 121 -17.94 11.81 9.02
N TRP A 122 -17.01 12.34 8.24
CA TRP A 122 -15.58 12.33 8.51
C TRP A 122 -15.00 13.74 8.42
N ALA A 123 -14.02 14.04 9.27
CA ALA A 123 -13.31 15.30 9.25
C ALA A 123 -11.80 15.06 9.46
N GLY A 124 -10.97 15.84 8.77
CA GLY A 124 -9.52 15.75 8.85
C GLY A 124 -8.84 17.08 8.58
N THR A 125 -7.67 17.28 9.20
CA THR A 125 -6.81 18.45 8.98
C THR A 125 -5.38 17.96 8.75
N ASP A 126 -4.75 18.43 7.68
CA ASP A 126 -3.33 18.20 7.42
C ASP A 126 -2.50 19.22 8.22
N PRO A 127 -1.65 18.79 9.17
CA PRO A 127 -0.86 19.70 10.00
C PRO A 127 0.28 20.40 9.24
N THR A 128 0.64 19.92 8.04
CA THR A 128 1.74 20.46 7.23
C THR A 128 1.25 21.58 6.31
N THR A 129 0.09 21.37 5.67
CA THR A 129 -0.49 22.33 4.72
C THR A 129 -1.54 23.23 5.36
N GLY A 130 -2.12 22.83 6.50
CA GLY A 130 -3.20 23.54 7.16
C GLY A 130 -4.58 23.34 6.51
N VAL A 131 -4.67 22.53 5.45
CA VAL A 131 -5.93 22.21 4.78
C VAL A 131 -6.81 21.38 5.71
N SER A 132 -8.08 21.75 5.81
CA SER A 132 -9.08 20.97 6.54
C SER A 132 -10.25 20.61 5.63
N ALA A 133 -10.76 19.39 5.76
CA ALA A 133 -11.88 18.90 4.96
C ALA A 133 -12.88 18.15 5.83
N VAL A 134 -14.16 18.30 5.50
CA VAL A 134 -15.28 17.54 6.07
C VAL A 134 -16.00 16.84 4.92
N VAL A 135 -16.17 15.53 5.06
CA VAL A 135 -16.92 14.68 4.12
C VAL A 135 -18.14 14.14 4.84
N ALA A 136 -19.30 14.24 4.21
CA ALA A 136 -20.52 13.58 4.65
C ALA A 136 -21.01 12.66 3.53
N ALA A 137 -21.41 11.45 3.86
CA ALA A 137 -22.03 10.52 2.93
C ALA A 137 -23.41 10.11 3.47
N GLU A 138 -24.43 10.15 2.62
CA GLU A 138 -25.77 9.71 2.98
C GLU A 138 -26.40 8.80 1.91
N PRO A 139 -27.21 7.81 2.32
CA PRO A 139 -27.96 6.98 1.38
C PRO A 139 -28.93 7.82 0.58
N ALA A 140 -28.84 7.72 -0.75
CA ALA A 140 -29.80 8.27 -1.69
C ALA A 140 -30.49 7.14 -2.44
N ALA A 141 -31.68 7.39 -3.00
CA ALA A 141 -32.41 6.37 -3.76
C ALA A 141 -31.62 5.83 -4.98
N TRP A 142 -30.66 6.61 -5.48
CA TRP A 142 -29.79 6.28 -6.61
C TRP A 142 -28.38 5.80 -6.21
N GLY A 143 -28.06 5.74 -4.92
CA GLY A 143 -26.72 5.36 -4.44
C GLY A 143 -26.34 6.04 -3.13
N THR A 144 -25.20 6.73 -3.14
CA THR A 144 -24.69 7.48 -1.99
C THR A 144 -24.40 8.91 -2.43
N GLU A 145 -25.04 9.87 -1.77
CA GLU A 145 -24.74 11.28 -1.96
C GLU A 145 -23.58 11.67 -1.05
N VAL A 146 -22.57 12.34 -1.62
CA VAL A 146 -21.36 12.74 -0.91
C VAL A 146 -21.22 14.25 -0.95
N GLY A 147 -21.20 14.87 0.22
CA GLY A 147 -20.93 16.30 0.40
C GLY A 147 -19.50 16.53 0.91
N LEU A 148 -18.78 17.47 0.28
CA LEU A 148 -17.42 17.86 0.66
C LEU A 148 -17.35 19.36 0.97
N ASP A 149 -16.83 19.70 2.16
CA ASP A 149 -16.48 21.08 2.57
C ASP A 149 -14.98 21.14 2.84
N VAL A 150 -14.24 21.89 2.01
CA VAL A 150 -12.79 22.08 2.14
C VAL A 150 -12.50 23.53 2.53
N ARG A 151 -11.66 23.71 3.54
CA ARG A 151 -11.06 25.00 3.90
C ARG A 151 -9.56 24.90 3.70
N ASP A 152 -9.06 25.66 2.75
CA ASP A 152 -7.63 25.88 2.52
C ASP A 152 -7.28 27.31 2.95
N ALA A 153 -6.38 27.43 3.93
CA ALA A 153 -5.92 28.71 4.44
C ALA A 153 -4.68 29.24 3.71
N ALA A 154 -4.01 28.40 2.91
CA ALA A 154 -2.66 28.65 2.42
C ALA A 154 -2.63 29.01 0.93
N ARG A 155 -3.32 28.29 0.05
CA ARG A 155 -3.25 28.47 -1.42
C ARG A 155 -4.56 28.08 -2.09
N GLY A 156 -4.98 28.81 -3.11
CA GLY A 156 -6.17 28.48 -3.91
C GLY A 156 -5.94 27.28 -4.85
N ASP A 157 -5.41 26.18 -4.31
CA ASP A 157 -5.07 24.99 -5.07
C ASP A 157 -6.33 24.19 -5.42
N THR A 158 -6.28 23.43 -6.52
CA THR A 158 -7.39 22.58 -6.94
C THR A 158 -7.39 21.29 -6.13
N CYS A 159 -8.43 21.07 -5.32
CA CYS A 159 -8.65 19.82 -4.61
C CYS A 159 -9.47 18.85 -5.46
N VAL A 160 -9.11 17.57 -5.42
CA VAL A 160 -9.89 16.46 -6.01
C VAL A 160 -10.32 15.50 -4.92
N LEU A 161 -11.55 15.00 -5.00
CA LEU A 161 -12.06 13.97 -4.10
C LEU A 161 -11.82 12.59 -4.72
N VAL A 162 -11.15 11.69 -4.00
CA VAL A 162 -10.88 10.32 -4.45
C VAL A 162 -11.49 9.34 -3.47
N ALA A 163 -12.37 8.47 -3.96
CA ALA A 163 -12.88 7.32 -3.24
C ALA A 163 -11.89 6.17 -3.38
N VAL A 164 -11.53 5.55 -2.24
CA VAL A 164 -10.67 4.37 -2.21
C VAL A 164 -11.49 3.19 -1.72
N GLY A 165 -11.69 2.20 -2.57
CA GLY A 165 -12.44 1.01 -2.24
C GLY A 165 -11.63 0.03 -1.39
N ARG A 166 -12.29 -1.04 -0.92
CA ARG A 166 -11.68 -1.96 0.06
C ARG A 166 -10.54 -2.80 -0.52
N ALA A 167 -10.50 -2.99 -1.84
CA ALA A 167 -9.41 -3.68 -2.52
C ALA A 167 -8.30 -2.69 -2.97
N GLY A 168 -8.42 -1.41 -2.64
CA GLY A 168 -7.44 -0.36 -2.95
C GLY A 168 -7.64 0.30 -4.32
N GLU A 169 -8.74 0.02 -5.00
CA GLU A 169 -9.17 0.71 -6.21
C GLU A 169 -9.47 2.19 -5.90
N GLU A 170 -8.94 3.10 -6.71
CA GLU A 170 -9.14 4.54 -6.57
C GLU A 170 -10.05 5.06 -7.69
N GLU A 171 -11.06 5.84 -7.32
CA GLU A 171 -11.99 6.49 -8.25
C GLU A 171 -12.19 7.96 -7.87
N THR A 172 -12.03 8.88 -8.81
CA THR A 172 -12.25 10.31 -8.56
C THR A 172 -13.75 10.62 -8.57
N VAL A 173 -14.24 11.18 -7.46
CA VAL A 173 -15.63 11.58 -7.29
C VAL A 173 -15.77 13.02 -7.80
N ALA A 174 -15.86 13.14 -9.13
CA ALA A 174 -16.09 14.34 -9.94
C ALA A 174 -15.18 15.56 -9.70
#